data_AF-A0A523Q1D4-F1
#
_entry.id   AF-A0A523Q1D4-F1
#
_cell.length_a   1.000
_cell.length_b   1.000
_cell.length_c   1.000
_cell.angle_alpha   90.00
_cell.angle_beta   90.00
_cell.angle_gamma   90.00
#
_symmetry.space_group_name_H-M   'P 1'
#
loop_
_entity.id
_entity.type
_entity.pdbx_description
1 polymer ?
#
loop_
_entity_poly.entity_id
_entity_poly.type
_entity_poly.pdbx_seq_one_letter_code
_entity_poly.pdbx_strand_id
1 'polypeptide(L)'
;MRQFSSRTLRHAVQGFLWLTPPCLSTLRLQTCGASYRSSLSESSPGVPCLRGLFRREGEEILIVVWKTLLLAVVLCPVWATADELEPCFTHHGARFGIDPLLLRAIATVESGLRPAATNTSHVTATGALDHGLMQINSGWLPTLKRYGIDEQGLNQPCTSIEVGAWILADLIKRHGNSWDAVGAYNAACTQLKGEACRQARARYTWKVFQALRKAQASRQQAMQVAALAEGPRP
;
A
#
# COMPACT_ATOMS: atom_id res chain seq x y z
N MET A 1 5.65 -31.45 -5.29
CA MET A 1 4.48 -30.70 -4.78
C MET A 1 4.89 -30.09 -3.45
N ARG A 2 5.04 -28.77 -3.37
CA ARG A 2 5.33 -28.10 -2.09
C ARG A 2 4.00 -28.00 -1.33
N GLN A 3 3.90 -28.68 -0.19
CA GLN A 3 2.68 -28.82 0.64
C GLN A 3 2.18 -27.45 1.12
N PHE A 4 0.86 -27.29 1.30
CA PHE A 4 0.24 -26.21 2.07
C PHE A 4 0.75 -26.31 3.52
N SER A 5 1.55 -25.34 3.98
CA SER A 5 2.08 -25.37 5.35
C SER A 5 1.00 -24.90 6.31
N SER A 6 0.36 -25.82 7.01
CA SER A 6 -0.63 -25.54 8.06
C SER A 6 -0.03 -24.96 9.36
N ARG A 7 1.25 -24.56 9.35
CA ARG A 7 1.97 -24.03 10.52
C ARG A 7 2.77 -22.78 10.20
N THR A 8 2.11 -21.63 10.05
CA THR A 8 2.72 -20.32 10.39
C THR A 8 1.68 -19.20 10.46
N LEU A 9 0.85 -19.21 11.49
CA LEU A 9 0.06 -18.02 11.90
C LEU A 9 0.02 -17.93 13.44
N ARG A 10 1.20 -17.93 14.08
CA ARG A 10 1.31 -17.60 15.52
C ARG A 10 2.54 -16.80 15.94
N HIS A 11 3.44 -16.41 15.02
CA HIS A 11 4.59 -15.58 15.36
C HIS A 11 4.88 -14.55 14.27
N ALA A 12 4.19 -13.41 14.31
CA ALA A 12 4.57 -12.21 13.57
C ALA A 12 4.27 -10.92 14.35
N VAL A 13 4.28 -10.97 15.69
CA VAL A 13 4.07 -9.78 16.55
C VAL A 13 5.18 -9.60 17.59
N GLN A 14 6.33 -10.27 17.46
CA GLN A 14 7.48 -10.04 18.35
C GLN A 14 8.74 -9.82 17.52
N GLY A 15 9.15 -8.55 17.41
CA GLY A 15 10.42 -8.18 16.80
C GLY A 15 10.43 -6.87 16.00
N PHE A 16 9.82 -5.80 16.51
CA PHE A 16 10.11 -4.43 16.06
C PHE A 16 10.37 -3.54 17.27
N LEU A 17 11.39 -3.90 18.06
CA LEU A 17 12.21 -2.88 18.72
C LEU A 17 13.35 -2.61 17.76
N TRP A 18 13.42 -1.42 17.16
CA TRP A 18 14.64 -0.67 16.83
C TRP A 18 14.22 0.65 16.16
N LEU A 19 14.63 1.76 16.81
CA LEU A 19 14.88 3.10 16.26
C LEU A 19 13.68 4.04 16.05
N THR A 20 13.32 4.74 17.13
CA THR A 20 12.73 6.08 17.08
C THR A 20 13.77 7.11 16.63
N PRO A 21 13.49 8.03 15.70
CA PRO A 21 14.40 9.13 15.40
C PRO A 21 14.30 10.25 16.46
N PRO A 22 15.44 10.86 16.88
CA PRO A 22 15.42 12.06 17.71
C PRO A 22 15.29 13.30 16.82
N CYS A 23 14.12 13.94 16.79
CA CYS A 23 13.95 15.27 16.21
C CYS A 23 13.69 16.29 17.32
N LEU A 24 14.75 16.72 17.99
CA LEU A 24 14.79 17.95 18.80
C LEU A 24 16.24 18.43 18.80
N SER A 25 16.58 19.25 17.82
CA SER A 25 17.82 20.04 17.82
C SER A 25 17.45 21.51 17.63
N THR A 26 17.33 22.17 18.78
CA THR A 26 17.68 23.56 19.06
C THR A 26 17.87 24.50 17.85
N LEU A 27 16.87 25.35 17.61
CA LEU A 27 17.04 26.60 16.86
C LEU A 27 17.86 27.57 17.74
N ARG A 28 19.16 27.76 17.45
CA ARG A 28 19.92 28.89 17.99
C ARG A 28 19.57 30.13 17.16
N LEU A 29 18.77 31.02 17.74
CA LEU A 29 18.66 32.40 17.26
C LEU A 29 19.95 33.13 17.60
N GLN A 30 20.73 33.47 16.57
CA GLN A 30 21.92 34.29 16.67
C GLN A 30 21.48 35.76 16.62
N THR A 31 21.59 36.47 17.73
CA THR A 31 21.36 37.92 17.78
C THR A 31 22.57 38.63 17.17
N CYS A 32 22.34 39.50 16.18
CA CYS A 32 23.35 40.45 15.73
C CYS A 32 23.53 41.55 16.78
N GLY A 33 24.68 41.57 17.43
CA GLY A 33 25.11 42.64 18.33
C GLY A 33 25.43 43.91 17.54
N ALA A 34 24.84 45.02 17.97
CA ALA A 34 25.17 46.35 17.52
C ALA A 34 26.53 46.77 18.08
N SER A 35 27.44 47.20 17.20
CA SER A 35 28.58 48.04 17.58
C SER A 35 28.86 48.98 16.42
N TYR A 36 28.51 50.25 16.58
CA TYR A 36 29.14 51.29 15.77
C TYR A 36 29.50 52.50 16.62
N ARG A 37 30.75 52.88 16.39
CA ARG A 37 31.60 53.80 17.14
C ARG A 37 31.22 55.25 16.85
N SER A 38 31.39 56.07 17.87
CA SER A 38 31.30 57.53 17.87
C SER A 38 32.30 58.19 16.91
N SER A 39 31.84 59.19 16.16
CA SER A 39 32.63 60.33 15.70
C SER A 39 31.69 61.50 15.36
N LEU A 40 32.02 62.67 15.91
CA LEU A 40 31.32 63.94 15.82
C LEU A 40 31.64 64.65 14.50
N SER A 41 30.68 65.35 13.87
CA SER A 41 30.76 66.80 13.62
C SER A 41 29.47 67.39 12.98
N GLU A 42 29.18 68.63 13.40
CA GLU A 42 28.54 69.75 12.67
C GLU A 42 27.05 69.76 12.25
N SER A 43 26.29 70.57 13.02
CA SER A 43 25.46 71.73 12.61
C SER A 43 24.44 71.62 11.46
N SER A 44 23.14 71.67 11.79
CA SER A 44 22.20 72.76 11.43
C SER A 44 20.74 72.41 11.78
N PRO A 45 19.81 73.40 11.83
CA PRO A 45 18.60 73.31 12.63
C PRO A 45 17.35 72.81 11.87
N GLY A 46 16.42 72.23 12.65
CA GLY A 46 14.99 72.32 12.39
C GLY A 46 14.35 71.12 11.69
N VAL A 47 13.91 70.13 12.47
CA VAL A 47 12.75 69.29 12.10
C VAL A 47 11.88 69.11 13.35
N PRO A 48 10.58 69.45 13.31
CA PRO A 48 9.71 69.28 14.47
C PRO A 48 9.52 67.79 14.76
N CYS A 49 9.67 67.41 16.03
CA CYS A 49 9.29 66.11 16.55
C CYS A 49 7.81 65.85 16.25
N LEU A 50 7.53 64.98 15.28
CA LEU A 50 6.24 64.30 15.19
C LEU A 50 6.11 63.39 16.41
N ARG A 51 5.38 63.88 17.41
CA ARG A 51 4.70 63.05 18.41
C ARG A 51 3.73 62.14 17.67
N GLY A 52 4.23 60.97 17.28
CA GLY A 52 3.45 59.90 16.65
C GLY A 52 3.49 58.66 17.54
N LEU A 53 2.52 58.57 18.45
CA LEU A 53 1.86 57.34 18.87
C LEU A 53 2.76 56.12 19.07
N PHE A 54 3.43 56.06 20.23
CA PHE A 54 3.75 54.76 20.84
C PHE A 54 2.43 54.08 21.23
N ARG A 55 1.85 53.32 20.30
CA ARG A 55 0.81 52.33 20.61
C ARG A 55 1.52 51.06 21.07
N ARG A 56 1.24 50.65 22.31
CA ARG A 56 1.60 49.34 22.88
C ARG A 56 1.09 48.23 21.94
N GLU A 57 2.00 47.53 21.26
CA GLU A 57 1.68 46.37 20.40
C GLU A 57 2.62 45.18 20.73
N GLY A 58 3.04 45.04 21.99
CA GLY A 58 4.06 44.05 22.40
C GLY A 58 3.51 42.69 22.88
N GLU A 59 2.31 42.65 23.46
CA GLU A 59 1.76 41.42 24.05
C GLU A 59 0.92 40.57 23.06
N GLU A 60 0.36 41.19 22.02
CA GLU A 60 -0.49 40.49 21.03
C GLU A 60 0.33 39.57 20.11
N ILE A 61 1.56 39.96 19.75
CA ILE A 61 2.40 39.23 18.77
C ILE A 61 2.84 37.86 19.33
N LEU A 62 3.18 37.80 20.63
CA LEU A 62 3.63 36.55 21.27
C LEU A 62 2.50 35.50 21.35
N ILE A 63 1.26 35.92 21.59
CA ILE A 63 0.11 35.02 21.67
C ILE A 63 -0.26 34.47 20.28
N VAL A 64 -0.17 35.28 19.22
CA VAL A 64 -0.47 34.85 17.84
C VAL A 64 0.58 33.87 17.31
N VAL A 65 1.87 34.10 17.57
CA VAL A 65 2.96 33.20 17.13
C VAL A 65 2.87 31.84 17.84
N TRP A 66 2.55 31.81 19.13
CA TRP A 66 2.40 30.56 19.87
C TRP A 66 1.10 29.81 19.55
N LYS A 67 -0.03 30.52 19.32
CA LYS A 67 -1.28 29.89 18.84
C LYS A 67 -1.15 29.32 17.43
N THR A 68 -0.43 29.98 16.54
CA THR A 68 -0.19 29.50 15.17
C THR A 68 0.78 28.33 15.12
N LEU A 69 1.83 28.30 15.96
CA LEU A 69 2.73 27.15 16.10
C LEU A 69 2.03 25.91 16.71
N LEU A 70 1.14 26.09 17.70
CA LEU A 70 0.36 24.98 18.26
C LEU A 70 -0.68 24.41 17.28
N LEU A 71 -1.25 25.23 16.39
CA LEU A 71 -2.16 24.79 15.33
C LEU A 71 -1.45 23.99 14.23
N ALA A 72 -0.19 24.27 13.93
CA ALA A 72 0.58 23.57 12.89
C ALA A 72 0.97 22.13 13.27
N VAL A 73 1.13 21.83 14.57
CA VAL A 73 1.55 20.49 15.05
C VAL A 73 0.37 19.51 15.17
N VAL A 74 -0.86 20.00 15.33
CA VAL A 74 -2.07 19.18 15.54
C VAL A 74 -2.70 18.68 14.23
N LEU A 75 -2.31 19.22 13.07
CA LEU A 75 -2.94 18.95 11.77
C LEU A 75 -2.27 17.87 10.90
N CYS A 76 -1.24 17.18 11.37
CA CYS A 76 -0.60 16.13 10.56
C CYS A 76 -0.60 14.78 11.27
N PRO A 77 -1.74 14.11 11.37
CA PRO A 77 -1.71 12.70 11.66
C PRO A 77 -1.45 11.96 10.34
N VAL A 78 -0.18 11.72 10.01
CA VAL A 78 0.22 10.76 8.98
C VAL A 78 -0.03 9.36 9.54
N TRP A 79 -1.29 8.93 9.57
CA TRP A 79 -1.58 7.51 9.78
C TRP A 79 -1.25 6.79 8.47
N ALA A 80 -0.01 6.32 8.35
CA ALA A 80 0.33 5.35 7.32
C ALA A 80 -0.41 4.05 7.68
N THR A 81 -1.55 3.78 7.03
CA THR A 81 -2.23 2.50 7.17
C THR A 81 -1.40 1.45 6.45
N ALA A 82 -0.71 0.62 7.22
CA ALA A 82 -0.02 -0.54 6.66
C ALA A 82 -1.05 -1.44 5.97
N ASP A 83 -0.74 -1.87 4.75
CA ASP A 83 -1.58 -2.79 4.02
C ASP A 83 -1.45 -4.20 4.62
N GLU A 84 -2.46 -4.63 5.36
CA GLU A 84 -2.48 -5.90 6.08
C GLU A 84 -2.30 -7.14 5.18
N LEU A 85 -2.55 -7.02 3.87
CA LEU A 85 -2.44 -8.13 2.92
C LEU A 85 -1.06 -8.26 2.27
N GLU A 86 -0.24 -7.20 2.29
CA GLU A 86 1.06 -7.18 1.61
C GLU A 86 2.01 -8.30 2.06
N PRO A 87 2.10 -8.66 3.37
CA PRO A 87 2.92 -9.79 3.80
C PRO A 87 2.47 -11.10 3.17
N CYS A 88 1.17 -11.31 2.98
CA CYS A 88 0.63 -12.53 2.39
C CYS A 88 0.90 -12.62 0.90
N PHE A 89 0.72 -11.53 0.15
CA PHE A 89 1.12 -11.47 -1.26
C PHE A 89 2.62 -11.71 -1.45
N THR A 90 3.45 -11.06 -0.62
CA THR A 90 4.92 -11.19 -0.69
C THR A 90 5.36 -12.62 -0.36
N HIS A 91 4.86 -13.19 0.74
CA HIS A 91 5.23 -14.53 1.19
C HIS A 91 4.82 -15.60 0.17
N HIS A 92 3.56 -15.62 -0.27
CA HIS A 92 3.07 -16.64 -1.18
C HIS A 92 3.56 -16.43 -2.61
N GLY A 93 3.73 -15.19 -3.05
CA GLY A 93 4.38 -14.87 -4.32
C GLY A 93 5.80 -15.46 -4.38
N ALA A 94 6.63 -15.16 -3.37
CA ALA A 94 7.97 -15.74 -3.28
C ALA A 94 7.96 -17.27 -3.23
N ARG A 95 7.06 -17.88 -2.45
CA ARG A 95 6.97 -19.33 -2.29
C ARG A 95 6.62 -20.07 -3.59
N PHE A 96 5.79 -19.46 -4.44
CA PHE A 96 5.32 -20.07 -5.69
C PHE A 96 6.04 -19.51 -6.94
N GLY A 97 6.97 -18.57 -6.77
CA GLY A 97 7.69 -17.95 -7.88
C GLY A 97 6.82 -17.03 -8.73
N ILE A 98 5.89 -16.32 -8.10
CA ILE A 98 4.94 -15.41 -8.74
C ILE A 98 5.18 -14.00 -8.21
N ASP A 99 5.16 -13.01 -9.09
CA ASP A 99 5.24 -11.60 -8.68
C ASP A 99 4.09 -11.26 -7.71
N PRO A 100 4.38 -10.77 -6.49
CA PRO A 100 3.37 -10.34 -5.53
C PRO A 100 2.38 -9.32 -6.10
N LEU A 101 2.83 -8.43 -6.98
CA LEU A 101 1.96 -7.45 -7.64
C LEU A 101 1.01 -8.11 -8.64
N LEU A 102 1.44 -9.21 -9.30
CA LEU A 102 0.55 -9.98 -10.17
C LEU A 102 -0.54 -10.69 -9.35
N LEU A 103 -0.19 -11.30 -8.21
CA LEU A 103 -1.19 -11.90 -7.32
C LEU A 103 -2.19 -10.87 -6.80
N ARG A 104 -1.70 -9.70 -6.39
CA ARG A 104 -2.54 -8.58 -5.96
C ARG A 104 -3.44 -8.05 -7.09
N ALA A 105 -2.93 -7.99 -8.31
CA ALA A 105 -3.71 -7.58 -9.48
C ALA A 105 -4.84 -8.56 -9.77
N ILE A 106 -4.58 -9.87 -9.68
CA ILE A 106 -5.60 -10.92 -9.80
C ILE A 106 -6.65 -10.76 -8.69
N ALA A 107 -6.24 -10.68 -7.42
CA ALA A 107 -7.16 -10.45 -6.30
C ALA A 107 -8.04 -9.20 -6.46
N THR A 108 -7.48 -8.14 -7.05
CA THR A 108 -8.23 -6.91 -7.35
C THR A 108 -9.30 -7.15 -8.41
N VAL A 109 -9.00 -7.91 -9.45
CA VAL A 109 -9.97 -8.26 -10.51
C VAL A 109 -11.03 -9.24 -10.00
N GLU A 110 -10.64 -10.18 -9.14
CA GLU A 110 -11.52 -11.23 -8.62
C GLU A 110 -12.56 -10.69 -7.63
N SER A 111 -12.11 -10.01 -6.57
CA SER A 111 -13.02 -9.55 -5.50
C SER A 111 -12.97 -8.04 -5.23
N GLY A 112 -12.03 -7.32 -5.84
CA GLY A 112 -11.69 -5.95 -5.44
C GLY A 112 -10.97 -5.91 -4.10
N LEU A 113 -10.15 -6.92 -3.80
CA LEU A 113 -9.48 -7.12 -2.49
C LEU A 113 -10.46 -7.28 -1.30
N ARG A 114 -11.72 -7.61 -1.57
CA ARG A 114 -12.70 -7.88 -0.51
C ARG A 114 -12.50 -9.29 0.02
N PRO A 115 -12.18 -9.46 1.31
CA PRO A 115 -12.11 -10.78 1.92
C PRO A 115 -13.51 -11.38 2.06
N ALA A 116 -13.58 -12.71 2.21
CA ALA A 116 -14.84 -13.45 2.35
C ALA A 116 -15.91 -13.15 1.28
N ALA A 117 -15.49 -12.75 0.08
CA ALA A 117 -16.41 -12.54 -1.05
C ALA A 117 -16.90 -13.90 -1.56
N THR A 118 -18.21 -14.03 -1.78
CA THR A 118 -18.80 -15.21 -2.40
C THR A 118 -19.54 -14.82 -3.66
N ASN A 119 -19.27 -15.51 -4.77
CA ASN A 119 -19.96 -15.30 -6.04
C ASN A 119 -20.77 -16.54 -6.41
N THR A 120 -22.08 -16.36 -6.56
CA THR A 120 -23.05 -17.42 -6.90
C THR A 120 -23.63 -17.29 -8.31
N SER A 121 -23.14 -16.33 -9.10
CA SER A 121 -23.71 -15.98 -10.42
C SER A 121 -23.71 -17.13 -11.44
N HIS A 122 -22.83 -18.11 -11.27
CA HIS A 122 -22.70 -19.26 -12.17
C HIS A 122 -23.21 -20.58 -11.57
N VAL A 123 -23.81 -20.56 -10.38
CA VAL A 123 -24.29 -21.77 -9.70
C VAL A 123 -25.37 -22.49 -10.52
N THR A 124 -26.29 -21.76 -11.14
CA THR A 124 -27.34 -22.38 -11.97
C THR A 124 -26.80 -23.08 -13.21
N ALA A 125 -25.68 -22.59 -13.76
CA ALA A 125 -25.06 -23.14 -14.96
C ALA A 125 -24.01 -24.22 -14.68
N THR A 126 -23.29 -24.12 -13.55
CA THR A 126 -22.12 -24.97 -13.26
C THR A 126 -22.24 -25.76 -11.97
N GLY A 127 -23.17 -25.41 -11.09
CA GLY A 127 -23.28 -25.95 -9.73
C GLY A 127 -22.19 -25.47 -8.77
N ALA A 128 -21.23 -24.67 -9.25
CA ALA A 128 -20.10 -24.18 -8.46
C ALA A 128 -20.26 -22.70 -8.10
N LEU A 129 -19.65 -22.31 -6.99
CA LEU A 129 -19.54 -20.94 -6.50
C LEU A 129 -18.07 -20.62 -6.23
N ASP A 130 -17.73 -19.33 -6.20
CA ASP A 130 -16.36 -18.88 -5.99
C ASP A 130 -16.23 -18.22 -4.61
N HIS A 131 -15.16 -18.55 -3.88
CA HIS A 131 -14.96 -18.17 -2.47
C HIS A 131 -13.72 -17.32 -2.25
N GLY A 132 -13.86 -16.34 -1.35
CA GLY A 132 -12.76 -15.58 -0.78
C GLY A 132 -12.16 -14.53 -1.69
N LEU A 133 -11.02 -14.00 -1.25
CA LEU A 133 -10.32 -12.88 -1.89
C LEU A 133 -9.85 -13.21 -3.32
N MET A 134 -9.43 -14.45 -3.58
CA MET A 134 -8.97 -14.91 -4.89
C MET A 134 -10.06 -15.62 -5.71
N GLN A 135 -11.32 -15.59 -5.25
CA GLN A 135 -12.49 -16.23 -5.90
C GLN A 135 -12.20 -17.68 -6.34
N ILE A 136 -11.80 -18.50 -5.36
CA ILE A 136 -11.48 -19.91 -5.63
C ILE A 136 -12.76 -20.70 -5.85
N ASN A 137 -12.88 -21.33 -7.00
CA ASN A 137 -14.03 -22.15 -7.35
C ASN A 137 -14.20 -23.36 -6.40
N SER A 138 -15.43 -23.62 -5.97
CA SER A 138 -15.77 -24.69 -5.03
C SER A 138 -15.43 -26.11 -5.53
N GLY A 139 -15.24 -26.29 -6.85
CA GLY A 139 -14.73 -27.54 -7.42
C GLY A 139 -13.34 -27.96 -6.91
N TRP A 140 -12.56 -27.03 -6.33
CA TRP A 140 -11.27 -27.35 -5.70
C TRP A 140 -11.39 -27.91 -4.28
N LEU A 141 -12.53 -27.74 -3.61
CA LEU A 141 -12.72 -28.13 -2.20
C LEU A 141 -12.39 -29.60 -1.91
N PRO A 142 -12.75 -30.60 -2.74
CA PRO A 142 -12.35 -31.98 -2.49
C PRO A 142 -10.82 -32.17 -2.46
N THR A 143 -10.09 -31.42 -3.27
CA THR A 143 -8.62 -31.44 -3.27
C THR A 143 -8.06 -30.72 -2.04
N LEU A 144 -8.61 -29.56 -1.70
CA LEU A 144 -8.17 -28.69 -0.60
C LEU A 144 -8.46 -29.28 0.79
N LYS A 145 -9.54 -30.05 0.92
CA LYS A 145 -9.91 -30.73 2.17
C LYS A 145 -8.81 -31.66 2.69
N ARG A 146 -8.03 -32.26 1.79
CA ARG A 146 -6.86 -33.10 2.14
C ARG A 146 -5.76 -32.33 2.86
N TYR A 147 -5.76 -30.99 2.74
CA TYR A 147 -4.85 -30.08 3.40
C TYR A 147 -5.51 -29.32 4.57
N GLY A 148 -6.73 -29.71 4.97
CA GLY A 148 -7.47 -29.06 6.04
C GLY A 148 -8.05 -27.70 5.66
N ILE A 149 -8.18 -27.40 4.37
CA ILE A 149 -8.79 -26.16 3.87
C ILE A 149 -10.20 -26.47 3.39
N ASP A 150 -11.19 -25.85 4.02
CA ASP A 150 -12.60 -25.86 3.64
C ASP A 150 -13.05 -24.47 3.14
N GLU A 151 -14.35 -24.31 2.91
CA GLU A 151 -14.95 -23.04 2.45
C GLU A 151 -14.66 -21.87 3.40
N GLN A 152 -14.70 -22.09 4.71
CA GLN A 152 -14.39 -21.06 5.70
C GLN A 152 -12.91 -20.69 5.68
N GLY A 153 -12.04 -21.69 5.46
CA GLY A 153 -10.62 -21.49 5.22
C GLY A 153 -10.36 -20.56 4.03
N LEU A 154 -11.13 -20.69 2.94
CA LEU A 154 -11.01 -19.81 1.77
C LEU A 154 -11.47 -18.36 2.02
N ASN A 155 -12.32 -18.13 3.03
CA ASN A 155 -12.70 -16.77 3.43
C ASN A 155 -11.57 -16.03 4.16
N GLN A 156 -10.57 -16.75 4.68
CA GLN A 156 -9.38 -16.15 5.26
C GLN A 156 -8.47 -15.59 4.15
N PRO A 157 -8.12 -14.29 4.18
CA PRO A 157 -7.44 -13.62 3.05
C PRO A 157 -6.14 -14.32 2.63
N CYS A 158 -5.25 -14.61 3.59
CA CYS A 158 -3.95 -15.19 3.30
C CYS A 158 -4.06 -16.64 2.79
N THR A 159 -4.99 -17.43 3.33
CA THR A 159 -5.29 -18.78 2.80
C THR A 159 -5.81 -18.70 1.37
N SER A 160 -6.71 -17.74 1.08
CA SER A 160 -7.20 -17.50 -0.28
C SER A 160 -6.06 -17.15 -1.24
N ILE A 161 -5.14 -16.27 -0.82
CA ILE A 161 -3.93 -15.89 -1.58
C ILE A 161 -3.02 -17.11 -1.79
N GLU A 162 -2.79 -17.94 -0.77
CA GLU A 162 -1.97 -19.15 -0.87
C GLU A 162 -2.54 -20.11 -1.92
N VAL A 163 -3.84 -20.39 -1.85
CA VAL A 163 -4.52 -21.29 -2.78
C VAL A 163 -4.53 -20.72 -4.19
N GLY A 164 -4.82 -19.44 -4.36
CA GLY A 164 -4.78 -18.77 -5.66
C GLY A 164 -3.37 -18.80 -6.28
N ALA A 165 -2.34 -18.54 -5.49
CA ALA A 165 -0.95 -18.65 -5.95
C ALA A 165 -0.56 -20.09 -6.32
N TRP A 166 -1.02 -21.08 -5.56
CA TRP A 166 -0.80 -22.49 -5.87
C TRP A 166 -1.46 -22.91 -7.19
N ILE A 167 -2.72 -22.52 -7.41
CA ILE A 167 -3.44 -22.78 -8.67
C ILE A 167 -2.72 -22.10 -9.84
N LEU A 168 -2.36 -20.82 -9.69
CA LEU A 168 -1.67 -20.08 -10.75
C LEU A 168 -0.31 -20.71 -11.08
N ALA A 169 0.45 -21.18 -10.10
CA ALA A 169 1.70 -21.89 -10.34
C ALA A 169 1.51 -23.20 -11.12
N ASP A 170 0.43 -23.95 -10.85
CA ASP A 170 0.09 -25.15 -11.63
C ASP A 170 -0.29 -24.78 -13.08
N LEU A 171 -1.03 -23.69 -13.27
CA LEU A 171 -1.37 -23.18 -14.60
C LEU A 171 -0.13 -22.71 -15.36
N ILE A 172 0.79 -21.99 -14.71
CA ILE A 172 2.08 -21.59 -15.30
C ILE A 172 2.89 -22.82 -15.69
N LYS A 173 2.86 -23.89 -14.88
CA LYS A 173 3.55 -25.14 -15.22
C LYS A 173 2.97 -25.79 -16.49
N ARG A 174 1.65 -25.70 -16.71
CA ARG A 174 0.96 -26.29 -17.87
C ARG A 174 1.02 -25.42 -19.13
N HIS A 175 0.92 -24.11 -18.97
CA HIS A 175 0.77 -23.13 -20.06
C HIS A 175 2.02 -22.26 -20.28
N GLY A 176 3.10 -22.53 -19.54
CA GLY A 176 4.29 -21.69 -19.49
C GLY A 176 4.06 -20.40 -18.68
N ASN A 177 5.14 -19.66 -18.42
CA ASN A 177 5.05 -18.33 -17.82
C ASN A 177 4.53 -17.33 -18.87
N SER A 178 3.21 -17.33 -19.06
CA SER A 178 2.53 -16.62 -20.14
C SER A 178 1.22 -15.99 -19.65
N TRP A 179 0.74 -15.01 -20.41
CA TRP A 179 -0.59 -14.45 -20.19
C TRP A 179 -1.72 -15.47 -20.41
N ASP A 180 -1.48 -16.54 -21.17
CA ASP A 180 -2.46 -17.63 -21.30
C ASP A 180 -2.64 -18.38 -19.96
N ALA A 181 -1.58 -18.54 -19.16
CA ALA A 181 -1.68 -19.12 -17.82
C ALA A 181 -2.55 -18.25 -16.89
N VAL A 182 -2.40 -16.92 -16.98
CA VAL A 182 -3.23 -15.95 -16.23
C VAL A 182 -4.68 -16.03 -16.72
N GLY A 183 -4.91 -16.03 -18.03
CA GLY A 183 -6.24 -16.22 -18.61
C GLY A 183 -6.90 -17.54 -18.20
N ALA A 184 -6.12 -18.62 -18.13
CA ALA A 184 -6.58 -19.95 -17.73
C ALA A 184 -7.08 -20.02 -16.28
N TYR A 185 -6.63 -19.09 -15.42
CA TYR A 185 -7.09 -18.98 -14.03
C TYR A 185 -8.61 -18.74 -13.97
N ASN A 186 -9.11 -17.83 -14.82
CA ASN A 186 -10.53 -17.53 -14.91
C ASN A 186 -11.29 -18.45 -15.87
N ALA A 187 -10.65 -18.87 -16.97
CA ALA A 187 -11.28 -19.69 -17.99
C ALA A 187 -10.51 -20.99 -18.25
N ALA A 188 -10.91 -22.05 -17.55
CA ALA A 188 -10.38 -23.40 -17.72
C ALA A 188 -10.70 -24.02 -19.10
N CYS A 189 -11.71 -23.50 -19.81
CA CYS A 189 -12.11 -23.95 -21.15
C CYS A 189 -12.53 -25.44 -21.22
N THR A 190 -13.10 -25.93 -20.12
CA THR A 190 -13.75 -27.24 -20.03
C THR A 190 -15.05 -27.25 -20.83
N GLN A 191 -15.87 -26.21 -20.69
CA GLN A 191 -17.12 -26.02 -21.46
C GLN A 191 -16.94 -25.11 -22.67
N LEU A 192 -16.31 -23.93 -22.49
CA LEU A 192 -15.98 -23.03 -23.60
C LEU A 192 -14.90 -23.64 -24.51
N LYS A 193 -15.12 -23.62 -25.82
CA LYS A 193 -14.19 -24.19 -26.82
C LYS A 193 -13.72 -23.15 -27.85
N GLY A 194 -12.62 -23.47 -28.52
CA GLY A 194 -12.10 -22.72 -29.65
C GLY A 194 -11.94 -21.23 -29.37
N GLU A 195 -12.50 -20.42 -30.27
CA GLU A 195 -12.39 -18.96 -30.21
C GLU A 195 -13.05 -18.34 -28.98
N ALA A 196 -14.19 -18.88 -28.53
CA ALA A 196 -14.89 -18.35 -27.36
C ALA A 196 -14.03 -18.45 -26.09
N CYS A 197 -13.29 -19.56 -25.93
CA CYS A 197 -12.32 -19.73 -24.85
C CYS A 197 -11.18 -18.70 -24.94
N ARG A 198 -10.58 -18.54 -26.13
CA ARG A 198 -9.47 -17.59 -26.34
C ARG A 198 -9.89 -16.17 -25.99
N GLN A 199 -11.08 -15.75 -26.43
CA GLN A 199 -11.59 -14.42 -26.12
C GLN A 199 -11.89 -14.24 -24.63
N ALA A 200 -12.42 -15.26 -23.94
CA ALA A 200 -12.64 -15.21 -22.49
C ALA A 200 -11.32 -14.98 -21.74
N ARG A 201 -10.28 -15.76 -22.06
CA ARG A 201 -8.94 -15.62 -21.49
C ARG A 201 -8.34 -14.25 -21.78
N ALA A 202 -8.44 -13.75 -23.01
CA ALA A 202 -7.91 -12.45 -23.40
C ALA A 202 -8.60 -11.30 -22.64
N ARG A 203 -9.94 -11.33 -22.53
CA ARG A 203 -10.70 -10.32 -21.76
C ARG A 203 -10.29 -10.28 -20.30
N TYR A 204 -10.14 -11.44 -19.67
CA TYR A 204 -9.71 -11.52 -18.28
C TYR A 204 -8.27 -11.00 -18.10
N THR A 205 -7.36 -11.48 -18.94
CA THR A 205 -5.94 -11.07 -18.96
C THR A 205 -5.81 -9.56 -19.06
N TRP A 206 -6.61 -8.91 -19.91
CA TRP A 206 -6.57 -7.45 -20.06
C TRP A 206 -6.93 -6.71 -18.77
N LYS A 207 -7.94 -7.18 -18.03
CA LYS A 207 -8.30 -6.62 -16.72
C LYS A 207 -7.15 -6.75 -15.72
N VAL A 208 -6.53 -7.93 -15.65
CA VAL A 208 -5.39 -8.20 -14.76
C VAL A 208 -4.19 -7.32 -15.13
N PHE A 209 -3.90 -7.19 -16.42
CA PHE A 209 -2.82 -6.32 -16.90
C PHE A 209 -3.03 -4.86 -16.51
N GLN A 210 -4.26 -4.34 -16.65
CA GLN A 210 -4.58 -2.98 -16.22
C GLN A 210 -4.39 -2.79 -14.71
N ALA A 211 -4.87 -3.74 -13.90
CA ALA A 211 -4.70 -3.71 -12.45
C ALA A 211 -3.22 -3.79 -12.05
N LEU A 212 -2.43 -4.64 -12.72
CA LEU A 212 -0.98 -4.78 -12.49
C LEU A 212 -0.25 -3.47 -12.79
N ARG A 213 -0.52 -2.84 -13.93
CA ARG A 213 0.11 -1.56 -14.29
C ARG A 213 -0.19 -0.47 -13.27
N LYS A 214 -1.43 -0.40 -12.79
CA LYS A 214 -1.82 0.55 -11.74
C LYS A 214 -1.04 0.27 -10.45
N ALA A 215 -0.96 -0.99 -10.02
CA ALA A 215 -0.23 -1.37 -8.82
C ALA A 215 1.28 -1.05 -8.91
N GLN A 216 1.89 -1.31 -10.06
CA GLN A 216 3.29 -0.97 -10.33
C GLN A 216 3.54 0.53 -10.27
N ALA A 217 2.67 1.34 -10.90
CA ALA A 217 2.79 2.80 -10.86
C ALA A 217 2.66 3.34 -9.43
N SER A 218 1.68 2.85 -8.65
CA SER A 218 1.54 3.24 -7.24
C SER A 218 2.75 2.84 -6.40
N ARG A 219 3.33 1.65 -6.62
CA ARG A 219 4.55 1.22 -5.93
C ARG A 219 5.75 2.10 -6.29
N GLN A 220 5.92 2.44 -7.58
CA GLN A 220 6.98 3.34 -8.03
C GLN A 220 6.87 4.72 -7.38
N GLN A 221 5.66 5.29 -7.35
CA GLN A 221 5.42 6.57 -6.70
C GLN A 221 5.73 6.51 -5.20
N ALA A 222 5.30 5.44 -4.51
CA ALA A 222 5.61 5.26 -3.09
C ALA A 222 7.12 5.16 -2.82
N MET A 223 7.86 4.42 -3.66
CA MET A 223 9.32 4.31 -3.56
C MET A 223 10.02 5.66 -3.82
N GLN A 224 9.53 6.45 -4.77
CA GLN A 224 10.07 7.80 -5.03
C GLN A 224 9.85 8.73 -3.85
N VAL A 225 8.65 8.73 -3.25
CA VAL A 225 8.34 9.54 -2.06
C VAL A 225 9.22 9.13 -0.88
N ALA A 226 9.41 7.83 -0.65
CA ALA A 226 10.30 7.33 0.40
C ALA A 226 11.76 7.78 0.17
N ALA A 227 12.27 7.65 -1.05
CA ALA A 227 13.63 8.07 -1.39
C ALA A 227 13.85 9.58 -1.19
N LEU A 228 12.84 10.41 -1.48
CA LEU A 228 12.90 11.85 -1.24
C LEU A 228 12.86 12.19 0.26
N ALA A 229 12.17 11.39 1.07
CA ALA A 229 12.11 11.57 2.51
C ALA A 229 13.41 11.20 3.23
N GLU A 230 14.19 10.26 2.70
CA GLU A 230 15.47 9.83 3.28
C GLU A 230 16.62 10.84 3.08
N GLY A 231 16.47 11.81 2.17
CA GLY A 231 17.50 12.82 1.86
C GLY A 231 18.75 12.22 1.18
N PRO A 232 19.65 13.05 0.64
CA PRO A 232 20.91 12.57 0.09
C PRO A 232 21.78 11.98 1.22
N ARG A 233 22.16 10.71 1.08
CA ARG A 233 23.16 10.08 1.98
C ARG A 233 24.52 10.78 1.78
N PRO A 234 25.19 11.22 2.87
CA PRO A 234 26.48 11.90 2.79
C PRO A 234 27.60 11.00 2.27
#